data_AF-A0A4R4IX74-F1
#
_entry.id   AF-A0A4R4IX74-F1
#
_cell.length_a   1.000
_cell.length_b   1.000
_cell.length_c   1.000
_cell.angle_alpha   90.00
_cell.angle_beta   90.00
_cell.angle_gamma   90.00
#
_symmetry.space_group_name_H-M   'P 1'
#
loop_
_entity.id
_entity.type
_entity.pdbx_description
1 polymer ?
#
loop_
_entity_poly.entity_id
_entity_poly.type
_entity_poly.pdbx_seq_one_letter_code
_entity_poly.pdbx_strand_id
1 'polypeptide(L)'
;MKKSLVAVGVIVALGAAWTGASWYTGKQIEQRIGQSVSHATAELEKAYPETGLVLQSKDFHRGIFSSDVRLVLTVKDGVKNAEIKPGEEISIKSVIDHGPFPLAQVKKLTLIPSMASVHSELENNKALKPLFEVTKGKSLFAADSRVSYSGSVISDVDIIPVDFEQNGTKFNFSGAKLTSDLSRDLKEVLLAIKSDQLTINKNNENFVVKGIDLNLSNKKGKFDIYIGDQNINIQEISLKGIGNEDIVLSGVKINSNIGEDETNLKGKVTYSLDSLKLKNTDFGSGKFAITADRLDGESVRKFTQAYNDATAKSLASGDLSSDATNAAIIDAVFSNFPILLKNNPQFGIEPLTWKNTKGESSINYKVSLKNLPKDKSNLSSMKTEDAIRTLIQDMSLNVTLPKPMMTEFATQARMMNGMDKAKAEDDAAKQIEQFEQFGQLFKITTVDKDAISIKFNYADGNVEMNGKKMPLHQFMSEYNLADPSDDEATPEQIMPESDTHNSKKVQIEGTVKPAQ
;
A
#
# COMPACT_ATOMS: atom_id res chain seq x y z
N MET A 1 -43.65 -11.90 -51.78
CA MET A 1 -43.21 -13.29 -51.47
C MET A 1 -41.70 -13.53 -51.64
N LYS A 2 -41.01 -13.05 -52.70
CA LYS A 2 -39.54 -13.28 -52.88
C LYS A 2 -38.64 -12.69 -51.77
N LYS A 3 -38.96 -11.50 -51.24
CA LYS A 3 -38.20 -10.87 -50.13
C LYS A 3 -38.27 -11.66 -48.81
N SER A 4 -39.37 -12.36 -48.55
CA SER A 4 -39.57 -13.16 -47.34
C SER A 4 -38.77 -14.47 -47.37
N LEU A 5 -38.67 -15.12 -48.53
CA LEU A 5 -37.85 -16.33 -48.70
C LEU A 5 -36.35 -16.01 -48.62
N VAL A 6 -35.94 -14.87 -49.17
CA VAL A 6 -34.55 -14.39 -49.02
C VAL A 6 -34.26 -14.05 -47.55
N ALA A 7 -35.17 -13.37 -46.85
CA ALA A 7 -35.01 -13.07 -45.42
C ALA A 7 -34.93 -14.35 -44.56
N VAL A 8 -35.80 -15.34 -44.80
CA VAL A 8 -35.76 -16.63 -44.10
C VAL A 8 -34.46 -17.39 -44.42
N GLY A 9 -34.03 -17.41 -45.68
CA GLY A 9 -32.76 -18.02 -46.07
C GLY A 9 -31.55 -17.36 -45.41
N VAL A 10 -31.55 -16.02 -45.30
CA VAL A 10 -30.51 -15.27 -44.58
C VAL A 10 -30.52 -15.60 -43.08
N ILE A 11 -31.68 -15.67 -42.44
CA ILE A 11 -31.79 -16.03 -41.01
C ILE A 11 -31.26 -17.45 -40.76
N VAL A 12 -31.63 -18.42 -41.61
CA VAL A 12 -31.15 -19.80 -41.50
C VAL A 12 -29.64 -19.88 -41.71
N ALA A 13 -29.11 -19.19 -42.73
CA ALA A 13 -27.68 -19.14 -43.00
C ALA A 13 -26.89 -18.51 -41.84
N LEU A 14 -27.39 -17.41 -41.27
CA LEU A 14 -26.79 -16.76 -40.10
C LEU A 14 -26.83 -17.65 -38.86
N GLY A 15 -27.94 -18.36 -38.63
CA GLY A 15 -28.08 -19.33 -37.54
C GLY A 15 -27.08 -20.50 -37.66
N ALA A 16 -26.93 -21.06 -38.86
CA ALA A 16 -25.96 -22.12 -39.13
C ALA A 16 -24.51 -21.64 -38.96
N ALA A 17 -24.18 -20.46 -39.48
CA ALA A 17 -22.86 -19.85 -39.34
C ALA A 17 -22.51 -19.57 -37.86
N TRP A 18 -23.46 -19.02 -37.09
CA TRP A 18 -23.27 -18.76 -35.66
C TRP A 18 -23.08 -20.05 -34.86
N THR A 19 -23.87 -21.08 -35.14
CA THR A 19 -23.75 -22.40 -34.49
C THR A 19 -22.37 -23.03 -34.74
N GLY A 20 -21.92 -23.05 -36.01
CA GLY A 20 -20.62 -23.58 -36.38
C GLY A 20 -19.45 -22.79 -35.76
N ALA A 21 -19.53 -21.46 -35.78
CA ALA A 21 -18.53 -20.59 -35.16
C ALA A 21 -18.48 -20.77 -33.63
N SER A 22 -19.64 -20.97 -32.99
CA SER A 22 -19.71 -21.21 -31.54
C SER A 22 -19.05 -22.52 -31.16
N TRP A 23 -19.38 -23.61 -31.85
CA TRP A 23 -18.78 -24.92 -31.60
C TRP A 23 -17.26 -24.92 -31.85
N TYR A 24 -16.82 -24.27 -32.94
CA TYR A 24 -15.39 -24.13 -33.25
C TYR A 24 -14.65 -23.32 -32.17
N THR A 25 -15.26 -22.23 -31.68
CA THR A 25 -14.70 -21.44 -30.58
C THR A 25 -14.55 -22.29 -29.32
N GLY A 26 -15.57 -23.06 -28.95
CA GLY A 26 -15.50 -23.98 -27.82
C GLY A 26 -14.39 -25.01 -27.94
N LYS A 27 -14.18 -25.55 -29.16
CA LYS A 27 -13.07 -26.49 -29.44
C LYS A 27 -11.70 -25.83 -29.27
N GLN A 28 -11.55 -24.57 -29.68
CA GLN A 28 -10.31 -23.81 -29.46
C GLN A 28 -10.04 -23.57 -27.97
N ILE A 29 -11.08 -23.26 -27.19
CA ILE A 29 -10.98 -23.10 -25.73
C ILE A 29 -10.54 -24.43 -25.09
N GLU A 30 -11.20 -25.54 -25.42
CA GLU A 30 -10.84 -26.89 -24.93
C GLU A 30 -9.36 -27.23 -25.19
N GLN A 31 -8.86 -26.92 -26.40
CA GLN A 31 -7.48 -27.21 -26.78
C GLN A 31 -6.44 -26.31 -26.10
N ARG A 32 -6.83 -25.10 -25.67
CA ARG A 32 -5.89 -24.07 -25.19
C ARG A 32 -5.98 -23.82 -23.70
N ILE A 33 -7.08 -24.18 -23.04
CA ILE A 33 -7.32 -23.86 -21.63
C ILE A 33 -6.21 -24.38 -20.71
N GLY A 34 -5.69 -25.58 -20.98
CA GLY A 34 -4.56 -26.12 -20.22
C GLY A 34 -3.28 -25.27 -20.35
N GLN A 35 -2.98 -24.77 -21.55
CA GLN A 35 -1.85 -23.86 -21.77
C GLN A 35 -2.08 -22.50 -21.09
N SER A 36 -3.29 -21.95 -21.20
CA SER A 36 -3.65 -20.68 -20.57
C SER A 36 -3.56 -20.75 -19.05
N VAL A 37 -4.08 -21.83 -18.45
CA VAL A 37 -3.99 -22.07 -17.01
C VAL A 37 -2.55 -22.31 -16.57
N SER A 38 -1.75 -23.03 -17.35
CA SER A 38 -0.31 -23.21 -17.08
C SER A 38 0.44 -21.88 -17.10
N HIS A 39 0.14 -20.99 -18.06
CA HIS A 39 0.72 -19.65 -18.10
C HIS A 39 0.30 -18.79 -16.89
N ALA A 40 -0.98 -18.85 -16.50
CA ALA A 40 -1.47 -18.17 -15.31
C ALA A 40 -0.77 -18.70 -14.03
N THR A 41 -0.57 -20.01 -13.93
CA THR A 41 0.23 -20.61 -12.85
C THR A 41 1.67 -20.11 -12.85
N ALA A 42 2.32 -19.99 -14.02
CA ALA A 42 3.68 -19.46 -14.09
C ALA A 42 3.77 -18.00 -13.62
N GLU A 43 2.78 -17.16 -13.96
CA GLU A 43 2.71 -15.78 -13.46
C GLU A 43 2.42 -15.73 -11.95
N LEU A 44 1.55 -16.62 -11.44
CA LEU A 44 1.32 -16.77 -9.99
C LEU A 44 2.59 -17.21 -9.25
N GLU A 45 3.33 -18.18 -9.79
CA GLU A 45 4.60 -18.64 -9.22
C GLU A 45 5.68 -17.55 -9.28
N LYS A 46 5.67 -16.69 -10.30
CA LYS A 46 6.60 -15.57 -10.40
C LYS A 46 6.25 -14.44 -9.42
N ALA A 47 4.96 -14.16 -9.24
CA ALA A 47 4.49 -13.09 -8.36
C ALA A 47 4.50 -13.50 -6.88
N TYR A 48 4.20 -14.76 -6.59
CA TYR A 48 4.01 -15.32 -5.24
C TYR A 48 4.65 -16.71 -5.10
N PRO A 49 5.96 -16.86 -5.36
CA PRO A 49 6.66 -18.15 -5.36
C PRO A 49 6.51 -18.94 -4.05
N GLU A 50 6.39 -18.23 -2.93
CA GLU A 50 6.23 -18.77 -1.58
C GLU A 50 4.93 -19.53 -1.35
N THR A 51 3.87 -19.17 -2.07
CA THR A 51 2.53 -19.71 -1.80
C THR A 51 2.40 -21.13 -2.32
N GLY A 52 3.29 -21.52 -3.26
CA GLY A 52 3.23 -22.79 -3.98
C GLY A 52 1.89 -22.99 -4.69
N LEU A 53 1.16 -21.93 -4.99
CA LEU A 53 -0.15 -22.01 -5.62
C LEU A 53 -0.01 -22.54 -7.04
N VAL A 54 -0.84 -23.52 -7.36
CA VAL A 54 -0.94 -24.13 -8.69
C VAL A 54 -2.38 -24.07 -9.13
N LEU A 55 -2.62 -23.40 -10.26
CA LEU A 55 -3.92 -23.40 -10.90
C LEU A 55 -3.98 -24.53 -11.94
N GLN A 56 -5.09 -25.25 -11.96
CA GLN A 56 -5.37 -26.33 -12.90
C GLN A 56 -6.79 -26.21 -13.46
N SER A 57 -7.00 -26.67 -14.69
CA SER A 57 -8.35 -26.90 -15.23
C SER A 57 -8.70 -28.38 -15.10
N LYS A 58 -9.85 -28.70 -14.52
CA LYS A 58 -10.41 -30.06 -14.43
C LYS A 58 -11.83 -30.11 -15.02
N ASP A 59 -12.27 -31.31 -15.36
CA ASP A 59 -13.65 -31.63 -15.77
C ASP A 59 -14.21 -30.72 -16.88
N PHE A 60 -13.43 -30.49 -17.93
CA PHE A 60 -13.89 -29.70 -19.08
C PHE A 60 -14.93 -30.48 -19.88
N HIS A 61 -16.17 -29.98 -19.94
CA HIS A 61 -17.26 -30.58 -20.71
C HIS A 61 -17.71 -29.59 -21.79
N ARG A 62 -17.40 -29.92 -23.05
CA ARG A 62 -17.72 -29.05 -24.19
C ARG A 62 -19.12 -29.28 -24.75
N GLY A 63 -19.89 -28.22 -24.88
CA GLY A 63 -21.14 -28.18 -25.63
C GLY A 63 -21.01 -27.47 -26.98
N ILE A 64 -22.16 -27.09 -27.56
CA ILE A 64 -22.22 -26.38 -28.86
C ILE A 64 -22.05 -24.86 -28.66
N PHE A 65 -22.71 -24.30 -27.64
CA PHE A 65 -22.68 -22.87 -27.34
C PHE A 65 -22.05 -22.55 -25.98
N SER A 66 -21.90 -23.56 -25.13
CA SER A 66 -21.35 -23.40 -23.78
C SER A 66 -20.49 -24.60 -23.39
N SER A 67 -19.53 -24.37 -22.51
CA SER A 67 -18.72 -25.41 -21.86
C SER A 67 -18.73 -25.22 -20.35
N ASP A 68 -18.62 -26.32 -19.60
CA ASP A 68 -18.39 -26.30 -18.16
C ASP A 68 -16.92 -26.63 -17.87
N VAL A 69 -16.32 -25.95 -16.89
CA VAL A 69 -14.97 -26.26 -16.41
C VAL A 69 -14.86 -25.96 -14.92
N ARG A 70 -14.00 -26.72 -14.22
CA ARG A 70 -13.55 -26.39 -12.87
C ARG A 70 -12.14 -25.84 -12.93
N LEU A 71 -11.94 -24.62 -12.44
CA LEU A 71 -10.62 -24.07 -12.17
C LEU A 71 -10.28 -24.39 -10.72
N VAL A 72 -9.24 -25.17 -10.52
CA VAL A 72 -8.88 -25.74 -9.23
C VAL A 72 -7.53 -25.16 -8.81
N LEU A 73 -7.55 -24.46 -7.69
CA LEU A 73 -6.37 -23.89 -7.06
C LEU A 73 -5.92 -24.82 -5.93
N THR A 74 -4.66 -25.26 -5.99
CA THR A 74 -4.03 -26.13 -4.99
C THR A 74 -2.71 -25.55 -4.53
N VAL A 75 -2.12 -26.14 -3.50
CA VAL A 75 -0.79 -25.79 -2.99
C VAL A 75 0.16 -26.98 -3.21
N LYS A 76 1.39 -26.70 -3.68
CA LYS A 76 2.45 -27.71 -3.84
C LYS A 76 2.79 -28.38 -2.52
N ASP A 77 3.11 -29.67 -2.59
CA ASP A 77 3.59 -30.44 -1.43
C ASP A 77 4.87 -29.81 -0.84
N GLY A 78 4.92 -29.73 0.50
CA GLY A 78 6.07 -29.20 1.24
C GLY A 78 5.98 -27.72 1.65
N VAL A 79 4.97 -26.98 1.21
CA VAL A 79 4.68 -25.62 1.69
C VAL A 79 3.99 -25.70 3.06
N LYS A 80 4.67 -25.23 4.12
CA LYS A 80 4.23 -25.45 5.51
C LYS A 80 3.28 -24.38 6.07
N ASN A 81 3.16 -23.22 5.40
CA ASN A 81 2.42 -22.04 5.90
C ASN A 81 1.29 -21.58 4.99
N ALA A 82 0.72 -22.48 4.19
CA ALA A 82 -0.47 -22.16 3.41
C ALA A 82 -1.75 -22.42 4.23
N GLU A 83 -2.70 -21.49 4.18
CA GLU A 83 -4.04 -21.68 4.77
C GLU A 83 -4.78 -22.85 4.09
N ILE A 84 -4.48 -23.10 2.81
CA ILE A 84 -4.91 -24.28 2.06
C ILE A 84 -3.89 -25.40 2.35
N LYS A 85 -4.34 -26.47 3.00
CA LYS A 85 -3.45 -27.60 3.31
C LYS A 85 -3.10 -28.37 2.03
N PRO A 86 -1.91 -28.98 1.92
CA PRO A 86 -1.60 -29.89 0.82
C PRO A 86 -2.69 -30.98 0.67
N GLY A 87 -3.25 -31.11 -0.53
CA GLY A 87 -4.38 -32.00 -0.83
C GLY A 87 -5.79 -31.43 -0.60
N GLU A 88 -5.90 -30.21 -0.05
CA GLU A 88 -7.11 -29.40 -0.14
C GLU A 88 -7.11 -28.59 -1.43
N GLU A 89 -8.29 -28.37 -2.00
CA GLU A 89 -8.45 -27.67 -3.27
C GLU A 89 -9.47 -26.54 -3.09
N ILE A 90 -9.23 -25.38 -3.70
CA ILE A 90 -10.26 -24.35 -3.90
C ILE A 90 -10.78 -24.54 -5.32
N SER A 91 -12.03 -24.96 -5.46
CA SER A 91 -12.66 -25.20 -6.77
C SER A 91 -13.54 -24.02 -7.15
N ILE A 92 -13.32 -23.48 -8.35
CA ILE A 92 -14.14 -22.44 -8.98
C ILE A 92 -14.84 -23.10 -10.17
N LYS A 93 -16.16 -23.26 -10.05
CA LYS A 93 -16.97 -23.75 -11.15
C LYS A 93 -17.22 -22.60 -12.12
N SER A 94 -16.96 -22.84 -13.42
CA SER A 94 -17.15 -21.85 -14.46
C SER A 94 -17.98 -22.39 -15.63
N VAL A 95 -18.95 -21.60 -16.07
CA VAL A 95 -19.74 -21.83 -17.29
C VAL A 95 -19.27 -20.84 -18.34
N ILE A 96 -18.83 -21.34 -19.49
CA ILE A 96 -18.24 -20.57 -20.58
C ILE A 96 -19.18 -20.60 -21.78
N ASP A 97 -20.02 -19.59 -21.96
CA ASP A 97 -20.73 -19.37 -23.23
C ASP A 97 -19.73 -18.87 -24.28
N HIS A 98 -19.61 -19.56 -25.41
CA HIS A 98 -18.59 -19.30 -26.41
C HIS A 98 -19.15 -19.15 -27.82
N GLY A 99 -18.42 -18.41 -28.66
CA GLY A 99 -18.83 -18.07 -30.02
C GLY A 99 -18.96 -16.57 -30.22
N PRO A 100 -19.08 -16.10 -31.47
CA PRO A 100 -18.95 -14.68 -31.82
C PRO A 100 -19.95 -13.78 -31.07
N PHE A 101 -21.08 -14.35 -30.64
CA PHE A 101 -22.06 -13.72 -29.76
C PHE A 101 -22.44 -14.72 -28.67
N PRO A 102 -21.78 -14.71 -27.49
CA PRO A 102 -22.10 -15.62 -26.40
C PRO A 102 -23.57 -15.49 -25.96
N LEU A 103 -24.27 -16.61 -25.78
CA LEU A 103 -25.71 -16.60 -25.50
C LEU A 103 -26.06 -15.82 -24.21
N ALA A 104 -25.22 -15.91 -23.17
CA ALA A 104 -25.37 -15.10 -21.96
C ALA A 104 -25.41 -13.58 -22.23
N GLN A 105 -24.62 -13.10 -23.20
CA GLN A 105 -24.58 -11.68 -23.58
C GLN A 105 -25.78 -11.30 -24.45
N VAL A 106 -26.18 -12.17 -25.38
CA VAL A 106 -27.39 -11.97 -26.22
C VAL A 106 -28.65 -11.87 -25.36
N LYS A 107 -28.77 -12.68 -24.30
CA LYS A 107 -29.88 -12.61 -23.32
C LYS A 107 -29.93 -11.26 -22.59
N LYS A 108 -28.78 -10.62 -22.40
CA LYS A 108 -28.64 -9.26 -21.82
C LYS A 108 -28.77 -8.14 -22.88
N LEU A 109 -29.13 -8.48 -24.12
CA LEU A 109 -29.17 -7.56 -25.29
C LEU A 109 -27.81 -6.93 -25.65
N THR A 110 -26.72 -7.54 -25.19
CA THR A 110 -25.36 -7.13 -25.53
C THR A 110 -24.90 -7.84 -26.80
N LEU A 111 -24.86 -7.13 -27.92
CA LEU A 111 -24.48 -7.65 -29.24
C LEU A 111 -23.03 -7.29 -29.61
N ILE A 112 -22.12 -7.25 -28.63
CA ILE A 112 -20.71 -6.96 -28.85
C ILE A 112 -19.97 -8.27 -29.18
N PRO A 113 -19.31 -8.38 -30.37
CA PRO A 113 -18.55 -9.56 -30.71
C PRO A 113 -17.52 -9.93 -29.65
N SER A 114 -17.57 -11.16 -29.16
CA SER A 114 -16.70 -11.63 -28.07
C SER A 114 -16.36 -13.10 -28.30
N MET A 115 -15.24 -13.57 -27.77
CA MET A 115 -14.86 -14.97 -27.84
C MET A 115 -15.69 -15.80 -26.85
N ALA A 116 -15.85 -15.28 -25.62
CA ALA A 116 -16.56 -15.96 -24.56
C ALA A 116 -17.20 -15.00 -23.55
N SER A 117 -18.25 -15.49 -22.88
CA SER A 117 -18.79 -14.96 -21.63
C SER A 117 -18.65 -16.06 -20.59
N VAL A 118 -18.06 -15.75 -19.45
CA VAL A 118 -17.74 -16.71 -18.39
C VAL A 118 -18.47 -16.30 -17.13
N HIS A 119 -19.20 -17.23 -16.54
CA HIS A 119 -19.79 -17.07 -15.21
C HIS A 119 -19.06 -18.00 -14.25
N SER A 120 -18.50 -17.47 -13.17
CA SER A 120 -17.67 -18.22 -12.21
C SER A 120 -18.15 -18.03 -10.77
N GLU A 121 -18.20 -19.13 -10.03
CA GLU A 121 -18.54 -19.17 -8.61
C GLU A 121 -17.65 -20.18 -7.88
N LEU A 122 -17.37 -19.96 -6.59
CA LEU A 122 -16.79 -21.01 -5.75
C LEU A 122 -17.72 -22.22 -5.68
N GLU A 123 -17.14 -23.41 -5.70
CA GLU A 123 -17.83 -24.68 -5.51
C GLU A 123 -17.66 -25.15 -4.05
N ASN A 124 -18.76 -25.57 -3.42
CA ASN A 124 -18.71 -26.09 -2.05
C ASN A 124 -17.97 -27.42 -2.02
N ASN A 125 -16.78 -27.42 -1.41
CA ASN A 125 -15.96 -28.61 -1.24
C ASN A 125 -15.42 -28.68 0.20
N LYS A 126 -14.62 -29.71 0.49
CA LYS A 126 -14.11 -29.97 1.84
C LYS A 126 -13.38 -28.75 2.43
N ALA A 127 -12.58 -28.04 1.64
CA ALA A 127 -11.79 -26.90 2.08
C ALA A 127 -12.66 -25.67 2.34
N LEU A 128 -13.67 -25.43 1.50
CA LEU A 128 -14.54 -24.26 1.57
C LEU A 128 -15.79 -24.46 2.42
N LYS A 129 -16.02 -25.64 3.00
CA LYS A 129 -17.22 -25.93 3.79
C LYS A 129 -17.48 -24.89 4.90
N PRO A 130 -16.50 -24.45 5.71
CA PRO A 130 -16.73 -23.40 6.71
C PRO A 130 -17.17 -22.06 6.10
N LEU A 131 -16.62 -21.72 4.92
CA LEU A 131 -17.04 -20.52 4.20
C LEU A 131 -18.50 -20.64 3.73
N PHE A 132 -18.89 -21.79 3.20
CA PHE A 132 -20.28 -22.05 2.79
C PHE A 132 -21.26 -22.07 3.96
N GLU A 133 -20.82 -22.42 5.17
CA GLU A 133 -21.65 -22.33 6.37
C GLU A 133 -21.95 -20.87 6.72
N VAL A 134 -20.95 -19.97 6.69
CA VAL A 134 -21.16 -18.54 6.99
C VAL A 134 -21.90 -17.80 5.87
N THR A 135 -21.81 -18.26 4.63
CA THR A 135 -22.55 -17.69 3.48
C THR A 135 -23.92 -18.35 3.27
N LYS A 136 -24.39 -19.19 4.20
CA LYS A 136 -25.70 -19.86 4.15
C LYS A 136 -25.89 -20.68 2.86
N GLY A 137 -24.84 -21.37 2.46
CA GLY A 137 -24.80 -22.26 1.30
C GLY A 137 -24.58 -21.56 -0.05
N LYS A 138 -24.40 -20.24 -0.08
CA LYS A 138 -24.14 -19.48 -1.32
C LYS A 138 -22.65 -19.31 -1.57
N SER A 139 -22.25 -19.14 -2.82
CA SER A 139 -20.89 -18.74 -3.14
C SER A 139 -20.60 -17.35 -2.57
N LEU A 140 -19.39 -17.14 -2.02
CA LEU A 140 -19.00 -15.83 -1.47
C LEU A 140 -18.95 -14.75 -2.57
N PHE A 141 -18.55 -15.14 -3.77
CA PHE A 141 -18.54 -14.26 -4.93
C PHE A 141 -19.13 -14.95 -6.15
N ALA A 142 -19.67 -14.15 -7.05
CA ALA A 142 -19.98 -14.52 -8.41
C ALA A 142 -19.29 -13.54 -9.37
N ALA A 143 -18.69 -14.05 -10.43
CA ALA A 143 -17.96 -13.26 -11.41
C ALA A 143 -18.53 -13.51 -12.82
N ASP A 144 -18.98 -12.44 -13.48
CA ASP A 144 -19.35 -12.43 -14.89
C ASP A 144 -18.23 -11.76 -15.68
N SER A 145 -17.57 -12.50 -16.56
CA SER A 145 -16.45 -12.01 -17.36
C SER A 145 -16.72 -12.13 -18.86
N ARG A 146 -16.25 -11.19 -19.66
CA ARG A 146 -16.33 -11.21 -21.12
C ARG A 146 -14.93 -11.16 -21.71
N VAL A 147 -14.61 -12.17 -22.51
CA VAL A 147 -13.31 -12.30 -23.18
C VAL A 147 -13.47 -11.91 -24.65
N SER A 148 -12.76 -10.88 -25.06
CA SER A 148 -12.72 -10.40 -26.45
C SER A 148 -11.78 -11.25 -27.32
N TYR A 149 -11.90 -11.12 -28.64
CA TYR A 149 -10.96 -11.76 -29.58
C TYR A 149 -9.56 -11.15 -29.56
N SER A 150 -9.39 -9.93 -29.03
CA SER A 150 -8.06 -9.34 -28.79
C SER A 150 -7.37 -9.90 -27.55
N GLY A 151 -8.09 -10.65 -26.71
CA GLY A 151 -7.59 -11.19 -25.44
C GLY A 151 -7.81 -10.28 -24.23
N SER A 152 -8.50 -9.14 -24.40
CA SER A 152 -8.94 -8.32 -23.27
C SER A 152 -10.09 -9.00 -22.52
N VAL A 153 -10.10 -8.86 -21.19
CA VAL A 153 -11.08 -9.42 -20.27
C VAL A 153 -11.72 -8.28 -19.48
N ILE A 154 -13.05 -8.18 -19.55
CA ILE A 154 -13.82 -7.28 -18.68
C ILE A 154 -14.59 -8.14 -17.70
N SER A 155 -14.55 -7.82 -16.42
CA SER A 155 -15.21 -8.60 -15.38
C SER A 155 -16.03 -7.73 -14.44
N ASP A 156 -17.21 -8.22 -14.08
CA ASP A 156 -18.04 -7.75 -12.97
C ASP A 156 -18.06 -8.85 -11.91
N VAL A 157 -17.68 -8.53 -10.68
CA VAL A 157 -17.64 -9.46 -9.55
C VAL A 157 -18.46 -8.90 -8.40
N ASP A 158 -19.47 -9.65 -7.98
CA ASP A 158 -20.29 -9.36 -6.82
C ASP A 158 -19.84 -10.26 -5.66
N ILE A 159 -19.47 -9.65 -4.53
CA ILE A 159 -19.20 -10.33 -3.27
C ILE A 159 -20.41 -10.14 -2.36
N ILE A 160 -20.98 -11.23 -1.89
CA ILE A 160 -22.23 -11.19 -1.12
C ILE A 160 -21.99 -10.63 0.31
N PRO A 161 -23.03 -10.06 0.94
CA PRO A 161 -22.98 -9.73 2.36
C PRO A 161 -22.75 -10.96 3.23
N VAL A 162 -21.96 -10.80 4.29
CA VAL A 162 -21.65 -11.86 5.27
C VAL A 162 -21.96 -11.34 6.66
N ASP A 163 -22.77 -12.09 7.40
CA ASP A 163 -23.15 -11.78 8.77
C ASP A 163 -23.11 -13.07 9.59
N PHE A 164 -22.15 -13.16 10.51
CA PHE A 164 -22.00 -14.31 11.38
C PHE A 164 -21.46 -13.91 12.75
N GLU A 165 -21.71 -14.78 13.72
CA GLU A 165 -21.24 -14.63 15.09
C GLU A 165 -20.56 -15.93 15.52
N GLN A 166 -19.34 -15.82 16.04
CA GLN A 166 -18.60 -16.96 16.56
C GLN A 166 -17.76 -16.53 17.77
N ASN A 167 -17.78 -17.33 18.84
CA ASN A 167 -16.99 -17.07 20.06
C ASN A 167 -17.18 -15.66 20.62
N GLY A 168 -18.42 -15.14 20.62
CA GLY A 168 -18.75 -13.79 21.08
C GLY A 168 -18.24 -12.66 20.18
N THR A 169 -17.72 -12.99 18.99
CA THR A 169 -17.31 -12.02 17.96
C THR A 169 -18.36 -11.97 16.88
N LYS A 170 -18.97 -10.81 16.66
CA LYS A 170 -19.93 -10.56 15.58
C LYS A 170 -19.24 -9.88 14.42
N PHE A 171 -19.27 -10.51 13.25
CA PHE A 171 -18.73 -10.00 12.00
C PHE A 171 -19.88 -9.65 11.06
N ASN A 172 -19.88 -8.42 10.55
CA ASN A 172 -20.84 -7.95 9.56
C ASN A 172 -20.10 -7.27 8.40
N PHE A 173 -20.34 -7.74 7.19
CA PHE A 173 -19.78 -7.20 5.96
C PHE A 173 -20.92 -6.98 4.96
N SER A 174 -21.00 -5.78 4.39
CA SER A 174 -22.07 -5.37 3.47
C SER A 174 -22.00 -6.04 2.10
N GLY A 175 -20.94 -6.80 1.81
CA GLY A 175 -20.61 -7.20 0.45
C GLY A 175 -19.79 -6.13 -0.27
N ALA A 176 -19.33 -6.45 -1.46
CA ALA A 176 -18.54 -5.56 -2.30
C ALA A 176 -18.80 -5.81 -3.78
N LYS A 177 -18.49 -4.81 -4.61
CA LYS A 177 -18.49 -4.92 -6.07
C LYS A 177 -17.11 -4.61 -6.60
N LEU A 178 -16.64 -5.43 -7.52
CA LEU A 178 -15.39 -5.24 -8.24
C LEU A 178 -15.69 -5.24 -9.74
N THR A 179 -15.18 -4.24 -10.44
CA THR A 179 -15.17 -4.21 -11.91
C THR A 179 -13.74 -4.14 -12.40
N SER A 180 -13.39 -4.88 -13.44
CA SER A 180 -12.07 -4.80 -14.06
C SER A 180 -12.16 -4.76 -15.58
N ASP A 181 -11.20 -4.07 -16.20
CA ASP A 181 -10.91 -4.15 -17.63
C ASP A 181 -9.41 -4.36 -17.78
N LEU A 182 -9.06 -5.56 -18.23
CA LEU A 182 -7.70 -6.06 -18.33
C LEU A 182 -7.38 -6.28 -19.80
N SER A 183 -6.40 -5.58 -20.33
CA SER A 183 -5.93 -5.87 -21.69
C SER A 183 -5.20 -7.21 -21.74
N ARG A 184 -4.99 -7.74 -22.96
CA ARG A 184 -4.09 -8.87 -23.15
C ARG A 184 -2.71 -8.58 -22.52
N ASP A 185 -2.13 -9.59 -21.89
CA ASP A 185 -0.82 -9.54 -21.23
C ASP A 185 -0.72 -8.47 -20.10
N LEU A 186 -1.87 -8.01 -19.58
CA LEU A 186 -1.97 -6.99 -18.52
C LEU A 186 -1.26 -5.66 -18.87
N LYS A 187 -1.16 -5.31 -20.15
CA LYS A 187 -0.56 -4.03 -20.59
C LYS A 187 -1.31 -2.81 -20.08
N GLU A 188 -2.63 -2.93 -19.94
CA GLU A 188 -3.52 -1.94 -19.33
C GLU A 188 -4.40 -2.66 -18.30
N VAL A 189 -4.55 -2.04 -17.14
CA VAL A 189 -5.26 -2.58 -15.98
C VAL A 189 -6.13 -1.47 -15.41
N LEU A 190 -7.45 -1.63 -15.57
CA LEU A 190 -8.46 -0.84 -14.88
C LEU A 190 -9.11 -1.71 -13.81
N LEU A 191 -9.23 -1.18 -12.60
CA LEU A 191 -9.88 -1.84 -11.47
C LEU A 191 -10.73 -0.81 -10.71
N ALA A 192 -11.94 -1.17 -10.34
CA ALA A 192 -12.71 -0.42 -9.35
C ALA A 192 -13.28 -1.38 -8.31
N ILE A 193 -13.21 -1.03 -7.03
CA ILE A 193 -13.77 -1.80 -5.91
C ILE A 193 -14.61 -0.86 -5.06
N LYS A 194 -15.84 -1.28 -4.73
CA LYS A 194 -16.73 -0.57 -3.82
C LYS A 194 -17.28 -1.49 -2.74
N SER A 195 -17.28 -1.02 -1.51
CA SER A 195 -17.89 -1.71 -0.36
C SER A 195 -18.45 -0.69 0.62
N ASP A 196 -19.63 -0.95 1.19
CA ASP A 196 -20.32 0.02 2.03
C ASP A 196 -19.85 -0.04 3.49
N GLN A 197 -19.66 -1.24 4.04
CA GLN A 197 -19.34 -1.40 5.46
C GLN A 197 -18.71 -2.75 5.81
N LEU A 198 -17.75 -2.71 6.73
CA LEU A 198 -17.26 -3.83 7.51
C LEU A 198 -17.38 -3.47 9.00
N THR A 199 -17.80 -4.42 9.82
CA THR A 199 -17.92 -4.24 11.26
C THR A 199 -17.55 -5.53 12.00
N ILE A 200 -16.72 -5.40 13.03
CA ILE A 200 -16.33 -6.48 13.93
C ILE A 200 -16.60 -6.01 15.36
N ASN A 201 -17.46 -6.72 16.08
CA ASN A 201 -17.75 -6.44 17.48
C ASN A 201 -17.32 -7.60 18.35
N LYS A 202 -16.62 -7.33 19.46
CA LYS A 202 -16.25 -8.33 20.46
C LYS A 202 -16.15 -7.68 21.84
N ASN A 203 -16.88 -8.18 22.85
CA ASN A 203 -16.73 -7.72 24.24
C ASN A 203 -16.74 -6.18 24.43
N ASN A 204 -17.69 -5.48 23.80
CA ASN A 204 -17.81 -4.01 23.73
C ASN A 204 -16.75 -3.27 22.90
N GLU A 205 -15.78 -3.97 22.33
CA GLU A 205 -14.88 -3.42 21.31
C GLU A 205 -15.58 -3.46 19.95
N ASN A 206 -15.50 -2.37 19.20
CA ASN A 206 -16.11 -2.25 17.89
C ASN A 206 -15.11 -1.66 16.89
N PHE A 207 -14.81 -2.43 15.85
CA PHE A 207 -14.08 -1.98 14.69
C PHE A 207 -15.05 -1.80 13.53
N VAL A 208 -15.09 -0.61 12.94
CA VAL A 208 -15.94 -0.28 11.80
C VAL A 208 -15.08 0.34 10.70
N VAL A 209 -15.29 -0.11 9.48
CA VAL A 209 -14.84 0.58 8.26
C VAL A 209 -16.06 0.88 7.42
N LYS A 210 -16.27 2.14 7.04
CA LYS A 210 -17.38 2.56 6.18
C LYS A 210 -16.86 3.13 4.87
N GLY A 211 -17.58 2.80 3.79
CA GLY A 211 -17.43 3.33 2.45
C GLY A 211 -16.02 3.21 1.92
N ILE A 212 -15.69 2.09 1.31
CA ILE A 212 -14.44 1.83 0.60
C ILE A 212 -14.69 2.04 -0.89
N ASP A 213 -13.91 2.91 -1.52
CA ASP A 213 -13.89 3.13 -2.96
C ASP A 213 -12.44 3.14 -3.44
N LEU A 214 -12.02 2.09 -4.15
CA LEU A 214 -10.70 1.95 -4.75
C LEU A 214 -10.84 2.01 -6.26
N ASN A 215 -10.01 2.82 -6.91
CA ASN A 215 -9.90 2.88 -8.37
C ASN A 215 -8.42 2.80 -8.76
N LEU A 216 -8.12 1.97 -9.76
CA LEU A 216 -6.80 1.77 -10.34
C LEU A 216 -6.90 1.96 -11.85
N SER A 217 -6.02 2.76 -12.42
CA SER A 217 -5.89 2.92 -13.86
C SER A 217 -4.42 2.95 -14.23
N ASN A 218 -3.88 1.76 -14.48
CA ASN A 218 -2.46 1.56 -14.75
C ASN A 218 -2.24 1.05 -16.18
N LYS A 219 -1.04 1.33 -16.69
CA LYS A 219 -0.49 0.68 -17.87
C LYS A 219 0.96 0.33 -17.67
N LYS A 220 1.44 -0.68 -18.38
CA LYS A 220 2.84 -1.09 -18.39
C LYS A 220 3.67 -0.02 -19.12
N GLY A 221 4.59 0.62 -18.41
CA GLY A 221 5.50 1.65 -18.93
C GLY A 221 6.69 1.09 -19.70
N LYS A 222 7.48 1.98 -20.29
CA LYS A 222 8.70 1.68 -21.07
C LYS A 222 9.74 0.90 -20.28
N PHE A 223 9.79 1.11 -18.96
CA PHE A 223 10.74 0.47 -18.05
C PHE A 223 10.18 -0.79 -17.38
N ASP A 224 9.13 -1.41 -17.92
CA ASP A 224 8.47 -2.57 -17.32
C ASP A 224 7.81 -2.29 -15.95
N ILE A 225 7.58 -1.02 -15.62
CA ILE A 225 6.94 -0.56 -14.39
C ILE A 225 5.51 -0.10 -14.70
N TYR A 226 4.55 -0.42 -13.84
CA TYR A 226 3.19 0.10 -14.01
C TYR A 226 3.13 1.59 -13.65
N ILE A 227 2.61 2.39 -14.58
CA ILE A 227 2.41 3.83 -14.44
C ILE A 227 0.92 4.15 -14.57
N GLY A 228 0.46 5.24 -13.96
CA GLY A 228 -0.95 5.63 -13.97
C GLY A 228 -1.43 6.16 -12.62
N ASP A 229 -2.75 6.10 -12.43
CA ASP A 229 -3.46 6.69 -11.31
C ASP A 229 -4.04 5.62 -10.38
N GLN A 230 -3.94 5.82 -9.08
CA GLN A 230 -4.51 4.96 -8.05
C GLN A 230 -5.18 5.82 -6.99
N ASN A 231 -6.46 5.60 -6.72
CA ASN A 231 -7.22 6.38 -5.76
C ASN A 231 -7.91 5.42 -4.78
N ILE A 232 -7.66 5.62 -3.49
CA ILE A 232 -8.32 4.88 -2.40
C ILE A 232 -9.03 5.91 -1.54
N ASN A 233 -10.33 5.74 -1.33
CA ASN A 233 -11.13 6.55 -0.44
C ASN A 233 -11.81 5.64 0.59
N ILE A 234 -11.68 5.99 1.86
CA ILE A 234 -12.38 5.34 2.97
C ILE A 234 -13.13 6.43 3.74
N GLN A 235 -14.45 6.31 3.85
CA GLN A 235 -15.27 7.34 4.48
C GLN A 235 -15.01 7.42 5.99
N GLU A 236 -14.90 6.29 6.67
CA GLU A 236 -14.64 6.24 8.11
C GLU A 236 -13.92 4.95 8.49
N ILE A 237 -12.94 5.05 9.39
CA ILE A 237 -12.40 3.94 10.17
C ILE A 237 -12.61 4.29 11.63
N SER A 238 -13.30 3.46 12.39
CA SER A 238 -13.50 3.68 13.83
C SER A 238 -13.13 2.45 14.63
N LEU A 239 -12.40 2.67 15.72
CA LEU A 239 -12.12 1.70 16.77
C LEU A 239 -12.75 2.25 18.05
N LYS A 240 -13.59 1.49 18.72
CA LYS A 240 -14.23 1.89 19.98
C LYS A 240 -14.02 0.85 21.04
N GLY A 241 -13.82 1.28 22.29
CA GLY A 241 -13.73 0.40 23.46
C GLY A 241 -12.41 -0.35 23.65
N ILE A 242 -11.45 -0.26 22.72
CA ILE A 242 -10.14 -0.91 22.86
C ILE A 242 -9.27 -0.08 23.81
N GLY A 243 -8.91 -0.64 24.96
CA GLY A 243 -8.10 0.07 25.97
C GLY A 243 -8.77 1.33 26.55
N ASN A 244 -10.10 1.43 26.48
CA ASN A 244 -10.88 2.62 26.83
C ASN A 244 -10.57 3.87 25.96
N GLU A 245 -10.05 3.65 24.75
CA GLU A 245 -9.79 4.68 23.75
C GLU A 245 -10.72 4.49 22.55
N ASP A 246 -11.39 5.56 22.15
CA ASP A 246 -12.16 5.60 20.89
C ASP A 246 -11.35 6.39 19.86
N ILE A 247 -11.15 5.84 18.67
CA ILE A 247 -10.41 6.46 17.57
C ILE A 247 -11.34 6.48 16.36
N VAL A 248 -11.50 7.65 15.73
CA VAL A 248 -12.25 7.80 14.49
C VAL A 248 -11.41 8.57 13.47
N LEU A 249 -11.13 7.94 12.34
CA LEU A 249 -10.53 8.55 11.17
C LEU A 249 -11.62 8.76 10.12
N SER A 250 -11.89 10.00 9.75
CA SER A 250 -12.90 10.33 8.74
C SER A 250 -12.23 10.79 7.45
N GLY A 251 -12.77 10.35 6.30
CA GLY A 251 -12.35 10.79 4.98
C GLY A 251 -10.88 10.51 4.68
N VAL A 252 -10.43 9.27 4.90
CA VAL A 252 -9.08 8.82 4.55
C VAL A 252 -8.99 8.71 3.02
N LYS A 253 -8.06 9.42 2.41
CA LYS A 253 -7.84 9.36 0.95
C LYS A 253 -6.36 9.16 0.64
N ILE A 254 -6.06 8.26 -0.28
CA ILE A 254 -4.72 8.00 -0.80
C ILE A 254 -4.81 8.10 -2.32
N ASN A 255 -4.06 9.04 -2.90
CA ASN A 255 -4.03 9.24 -4.35
C ASN A 255 -2.58 9.11 -4.82
N SER A 256 -2.31 8.21 -5.73
CA SER A 256 -0.99 7.98 -6.33
C SER A 256 -1.05 8.27 -7.82
N ASN A 257 -0.07 8.99 -8.32
CA ASN A 257 0.16 9.22 -9.75
C ASN A 257 1.61 8.91 -10.07
N ILE A 258 1.85 7.99 -11.00
CA ILE A 258 3.17 7.66 -11.51
C ILE A 258 3.16 7.93 -13.02
N GLY A 259 4.17 8.64 -13.50
CA GLY A 259 4.40 8.90 -14.91
C GLY A 259 5.84 8.66 -15.30
N GLU A 260 6.10 8.58 -16.60
CA GLU A 260 7.44 8.41 -17.16
C GLU A 260 7.64 9.32 -18.37
N ASP A 261 8.91 9.63 -18.66
CA ASP A 261 9.34 10.25 -19.91
C ASP A 261 10.17 9.26 -20.76
N GLU A 262 11.21 9.69 -21.45
CA GLU A 262 12.11 8.81 -22.21
C GLU A 262 13.15 8.10 -21.35
N THR A 263 13.55 8.70 -20.22
CA THR A 263 14.66 8.21 -19.38
C THR A 263 14.30 8.12 -17.90
N ASN A 264 13.29 8.86 -17.44
CA ASN A 264 12.97 9.00 -16.03
C ASN A 264 11.50 8.70 -15.70
N LEU A 265 11.29 8.36 -14.43
CA LEU A 265 9.99 8.29 -13.77
C LEU A 265 9.81 9.51 -12.85
N LYS A 266 8.55 9.88 -12.68
CA LYS A 266 8.07 10.80 -11.65
C LYS A 266 6.90 10.16 -10.93
N GLY A 267 6.80 10.42 -9.63
CA GLY A 267 5.76 9.87 -8.77
C GLY A 267 5.29 10.89 -7.76
N LYS A 268 3.99 10.84 -7.46
CA LYS A 268 3.38 11.61 -6.37
C LYS A 268 2.37 10.75 -5.64
N VAL A 269 2.53 10.61 -4.33
CA VAL A 269 1.54 9.97 -3.45
C VAL A 269 1.03 10.99 -2.46
N THR A 270 -0.27 11.25 -2.46
CA THR A 270 -0.96 12.21 -1.58
C THR A 270 -1.86 11.47 -0.62
N TYR A 271 -1.62 11.67 0.67
CA TYR A 271 -2.45 11.21 1.77
C TYR A 271 -3.27 12.39 2.31
N SER A 272 -4.54 12.17 2.57
CA SER A 272 -5.37 13.15 3.28
C SER A 272 -6.32 12.49 4.26
N LEU A 273 -6.62 13.21 5.33
CA LEU A 273 -7.55 12.85 6.38
C LEU A 273 -8.45 14.05 6.67
N ASP A 274 -9.76 13.87 6.57
CA ASP A 274 -10.73 14.96 6.77
C ASP A 274 -10.94 15.24 8.28
N SER A 275 -10.82 14.25 9.16
CA SER A 275 -10.82 14.44 10.63
C SER A 275 -10.19 13.26 11.38
N LEU A 276 -9.39 13.55 12.40
CA LEU A 276 -8.93 12.63 13.45
C LEU A 276 -9.68 12.95 14.75
N LYS A 277 -10.46 12.01 15.26
CA LYS A 277 -11.05 12.12 16.59
C LYS A 277 -10.49 11.06 17.51
N LEU A 278 -10.10 11.50 18.70
CA LEU A 278 -9.72 10.63 19.80
C LEU A 278 -10.69 10.92 20.94
N LYS A 279 -11.37 9.88 21.43
CA LYS A 279 -12.54 9.98 22.30
C LYS A 279 -13.60 10.88 21.65
N ASN A 280 -13.89 12.02 22.26
CA ASN A 280 -14.82 13.03 21.75
C ASN A 280 -14.12 14.32 21.31
N THR A 281 -12.79 14.30 21.18
CA THR A 281 -11.99 15.47 20.80
C THR A 281 -11.53 15.36 19.36
N ASP A 282 -11.82 16.39 18.56
CA ASP A 282 -11.36 16.50 17.18
C ASP A 282 -9.98 17.17 17.14
N PHE A 283 -8.97 16.39 16.76
CA PHE A 283 -7.58 16.83 16.60
C PHE A 283 -7.34 17.52 15.27
N GLY A 284 -8.32 17.49 14.37
CA GLY A 284 -8.30 18.18 13.09
C GLY A 284 -8.02 17.28 11.89
N SER A 285 -7.59 17.90 10.80
CA SER A 285 -7.43 17.30 9.47
C SER A 285 -5.99 17.43 9.01
N GLY A 286 -5.55 16.51 8.14
CA GLY A 286 -4.18 16.52 7.62
C GLY A 286 -4.11 16.20 6.15
N LYS A 287 -3.10 16.74 5.46
CA LYS A 287 -2.76 16.36 4.09
C LYS A 287 -1.26 16.37 3.94
N PHE A 288 -0.69 15.27 3.45
CA PHE A 288 0.71 15.25 3.04
C PHE A 288 0.91 14.59 1.68
N ALA A 289 1.87 15.07 0.88
CA ALA A 289 2.24 14.40 -0.35
C ALA A 289 3.75 14.15 -0.42
N ILE A 290 4.11 12.93 -0.80
CA ILE A 290 5.49 12.53 -1.12
C ILE A 290 5.63 12.62 -2.63
N THR A 291 6.68 13.29 -3.10
CA THR A 291 7.00 13.43 -4.52
C THR A 291 8.39 12.88 -4.80
N ALA A 292 8.54 12.22 -5.93
CA ALA A 292 9.82 11.88 -6.50
C ALA A 292 9.84 12.29 -7.98
N ASP A 293 10.93 12.86 -8.45
CA ASP A 293 11.10 13.30 -9.84
C ASP A 293 12.52 12.96 -10.32
N ARG A 294 12.69 12.89 -11.64
CA ARG A 294 13.96 12.55 -12.31
C ARG A 294 14.58 11.22 -11.81
N LEU A 295 13.74 10.24 -11.49
CA LEU A 295 14.22 8.90 -11.13
C LEU A 295 14.58 8.12 -12.39
N ASP A 296 15.83 7.71 -12.56
CA ASP A 296 16.25 6.89 -13.70
C ASP A 296 15.40 5.59 -13.80
N GLY A 297 14.71 5.39 -14.93
CA GLY A 297 13.73 4.32 -15.08
C GLY A 297 14.31 2.91 -14.93
N GLU A 298 15.53 2.73 -15.44
CA GLU A 298 16.28 1.48 -15.33
C GLU A 298 16.73 1.20 -13.89
N SER A 299 17.16 2.22 -13.16
CA SER A 299 17.45 2.10 -11.73
C SER A 299 16.21 1.76 -10.91
N VAL A 300 15.07 2.41 -11.16
CA VAL A 300 13.83 2.07 -10.44
C VAL A 300 13.43 0.63 -10.70
N ARG A 301 13.53 0.15 -11.95
CA ARG A 301 13.22 -1.25 -12.29
C ARG A 301 14.05 -2.22 -11.46
N LYS A 302 15.37 -2.01 -11.41
CA LYS A 302 16.29 -2.85 -10.63
C LYS A 302 16.00 -2.79 -9.14
N PHE A 303 15.70 -1.60 -8.62
CA PHE A 303 15.35 -1.41 -7.22
C PHE A 303 14.07 -2.18 -6.86
N THR A 304 13.01 -2.05 -7.67
CA THR A 304 11.75 -2.77 -7.48
C THR A 304 11.94 -4.28 -7.58
N GLN A 305 12.79 -4.76 -8.50
CA GLN A 305 13.14 -6.19 -8.59
C GLN A 305 13.81 -6.68 -7.30
N ALA A 306 14.81 -5.97 -6.79
CA ALA A 306 15.49 -6.34 -5.56
C ALA A 306 14.56 -6.35 -4.33
N TYR A 307 13.66 -5.36 -4.23
CA TYR A 307 12.63 -5.33 -3.18
C TYR A 307 11.67 -6.52 -3.27
N ASN A 308 11.17 -6.82 -4.47
CA ASN A 308 10.26 -7.95 -4.68
C ASN A 308 10.94 -9.29 -4.36
N ASP A 309 12.19 -9.46 -4.80
CA ASP A 309 12.97 -10.67 -4.51
C ASP A 309 13.22 -10.86 -3.01
N ALA A 310 13.51 -9.77 -2.28
CA ALA A 310 13.69 -9.80 -0.84
C ALA A 310 12.38 -10.12 -0.10
N THR A 311 11.28 -9.50 -0.54
CA THR A 311 9.94 -9.73 0.00
C THR A 311 9.51 -11.18 -0.19
N ALA A 312 9.66 -11.72 -1.41
CA ALA A 312 9.35 -13.10 -1.74
C ALA A 312 10.15 -14.11 -0.89
N LYS A 313 11.45 -13.88 -0.70
CA LYS A 313 12.29 -14.69 0.21
C LYS A 313 11.81 -14.64 1.66
N SER A 314 11.39 -13.47 2.11
CA SER A 314 10.83 -13.25 3.44
C SER A 314 9.51 -14.01 3.64
N LEU A 315 8.58 -13.94 2.68
CA LEU A 315 7.33 -14.69 2.79
C LEU A 315 7.57 -16.21 2.75
N ALA A 316 8.54 -16.69 1.96
CA ALA A 316 8.89 -18.10 1.88
C ALA A 316 9.50 -18.67 3.17
N SER A 317 10.14 -17.84 4.00
CA SER A 317 10.71 -18.28 5.28
C SER A 317 9.63 -18.57 6.32
N GLY A 318 8.40 -18.09 6.10
CA GLY A 318 7.25 -18.38 6.95
C GLY A 318 7.15 -17.55 8.22
N ASP A 319 8.10 -16.67 8.46
CA ASP A 319 8.18 -15.84 9.66
C ASP A 319 8.05 -14.37 9.27
N LEU A 320 6.82 -13.98 8.94
CA LEU A 320 6.43 -12.61 8.60
C LEU A 320 6.53 -11.63 9.79
N SER A 321 6.83 -12.16 10.97
CA SER A 321 6.90 -11.43 12.23
C SER A 321 8.30 -11.35 12.83
N SER A 322 9.32 -11.98 12.22
CA SER A 322 10.68 -11.92 12.77
C SER A 322 11.38 -10.61 12.41
N ASP A 323 12.12 -10.08 13.38
CA ASP A 323 13.05 -8.96 13.16
C ASP A 323 14.06 -9.28 12.05
N ALA A 324 14.40 -10.56 11.83
CA ALA A 324 15.30 -11.02 10.78
C ALA A 324 14.70 -10.85 9.36
N THR A 325 13.41 -11.11 9.20
CA THR A 325 12.67 -10.87 7.94
C THR A 325 12.64 -9.39 7.59
N ASN A 326 12.32 -8.54 8.57
CA ASN A 326 12.35 -7.09 8.39
C ASN A 326 13.76 -6.61 8.06
N ALA A 327 14.79 -7.14 8.72
CA ALA A 327 16.19 -6.81 8.44
C ALA A 327 16.62 -7.15 7.00
N ALA A 328 16.15 -8.25 6.41
CA ALA A 328 16.49 -8.62 5.04
C ALA A 328 15.84 -7.70 4.00
N ILE A 329 14.57 -7.32 4.19
CA ILE A 329 13.90 -6.34 3.32
C ILE A 329 14.56 -4.96 3.47
N ILE A 330 14.85 -4.56 4.71
CA ILE A 330 15.57 -3.33 5.04
C ILE A 330 16.94 -3.32 4.34
N ASP A 331 17.74 -4.39 4.46
CA ASP A 331 19.05 -4.50 3.82
C ASP A 331 18.95 -4.43 2.29
N ALA A 332 17.97 -5.13 1.69
CA ALA A 332 17.74 -5.05 0.25
C ALA A 332 17.38 -3.62 -0.20
N VAL A 333 16.55 -2.91 0.57
CA VAL A 333 16.23 -1.50 0.30
C VAL A 333 17.47 -0.61 0.44
N PHE A 334 18.21 -0.70 1.55
CA PHE A 334 19.37 0.15 1.80
C PHE A 334 20.53 -0.12 0.84
N SER A 335 20.83 -1.38 0.55
CA SER A 335 21.89 -1.77 -0.39
C SER A 335 21.59 -1.35 -1.83
N ASN A 336 20.31 -1.23 -2.21
CA ASN A 336 19.90 -0.78 -3.54
C ASN A 336 19.51 0.71 -3.58
N PHE A 337 19.36 1.39 -2.45
CA PHE A 337 19.07 2.83 -2.46
C PHE A 337 20.08 3.67 -3.28
N PRO A 338 21.41 3.41 -3.23
CA PRO A 338 22.38 4.16 -4.02
C PRO A 338 22.15 4.12 -5.54
N ILE A 339 21.51 3.08 -6.09
CA ILE A 339 21.26 3.03 -7.54
C ILE A 339 20.21 4.06 -7.99
N LEU A 340 19.34 4.50 -7.08
CA LEU A 340 18.32 5.53 -7.34
C LEU A 340 18.91 6.94 -7.41
N LEU A 341 20.17 7.14 -6.99
CA LEU A 341 20.85 8.43 -7.00
C LEU A 341 21.35 8.86 -8.40
N LYS A 342 21.11 8.05 -9.41
CA LYS A 342 21.43 8.36 -10.80
C LYS A 342 20.46 9.39 -11.37
N ASN A 343 20.99 10.29 -12.21
CA ASN A 343 20.28 11.38 -12.92
C ASN A 343 19.76 12.50 -12.00
N ASN A 344 20.47 12.80 -10.92
CA ASN A 344 20.15 13.89 -10.00
C ASN A 344 18.68 13.90 -9.54
N PRO A 345 18.23 12.84 -8.85
CA PRO A 345 16.82 12.68 -8.49
C PRO A 345 16.37 13.79 -7.53
N GLN A 346 15.08 14.08 -7.57
CA GLN A 346 14.43 14.99 -6.63
C GLN A 346 13.47 14.22 -5.74
N PHE A 347 13.46 14.58 -4.46
CA PHE A 347 12.47 14.12 -3.51
C PHE A 347 11.83 15.30 -2.80
N GLY A 348 10.58 15.14 -2.40
CA GLY A 348 9.88 16.17 -1.66
C GLY A 348 8.76 15.63 -0.78
N ILE A 349 8.46 16.41 0.26
CA ILE A 349 7.27 16.28 1.09
C ILE A 349 6.57 17.63 1.01
N GLU A 350 5.58 17.76 0.13
CA GLU A 350 4.85 19.02 -0.04
C GLU A 350 3.43 18.86 -0.67
N PRO A 351 2.40 19.49 -0.09
CA PRO A 351 2.41 20.12 1.24
C PRO A 351 2.34 19.03 2.32
N LEU A 352 3.00 19.16 3.48
CA LEU A 352 2.62 18.48 4.73
C LEU A 352 1.87 19.50 5.60
N THR A 353 0.58 19.29 5.81
CA THR A 353 -0.30 20.22 6.52
C THR A 353 -1.07 19.49 7.61
N TRP A 354 -1.25 20.17 8.73
CA TRP A 354 -2.17 19.79 9.78
C TRP A 354 -3.00 21.00 10.17
N LYS A 355 -4.31 20.84 10.29
CA LYS A 355 -5.24 21.93 10.57
C LYS A 355 -6.18 21.54 11.70
N ASN A 356 -6.30 22.40 12.70
CA ASN A 356 -7.34 22.33 13.72
C ASN A 356 -8.22 23.60 13.68
N THR A 357 -9.09 23.78 14.66
CA THR A 357 -9.99 24.95 14.74
C THR A 357 -9.28 26.28 14.95
N LYS A 358 -7.98 26.28 15.29
CA LYS A 358 -7.19 27.49 15.61
C LYS A 358 -6.16 27.85 14.54
N GLY A 359 -5.96 27.02 13.51
CA GLY A 359 -5.08 27.34 12.39
C GLY A 359 -4.57 26.11 11.65
N GLU A 360 -3.68 26.35 10.69
CA GLU A 360 -3.07 25.33 9.85
C GLU A 360 -1.54 25.47 9.91
N SER A 361 -0.87 24.40 10.34
CA SER A 361 0.58 24.26 10.27
C SER A 361 0.97 23.65 8.94
N SER A 362 2.07 24.11 8.36
CA SER A 362 2.57 23.61 7.07
C SER A 362 4.08 23.37 7.11
N ILE A 363 4.50 22.27 6.50
CA ILE A 363 5.90 21.89 6.27
C ILE A 363 6.02 21.54 4.78
N ASN A 364 6.99 22.16 4.11
CA ASN A 364 7.34 21.83 2.72
C ASN A 364 8.84 21.56 2.66
N TYR A 365 9.21 20.38 2.21
CA TYR A 365 10.58 19.94 2.08
C TYR A 365 10.87 19.49 0.64
N LYS A 366 12.02 19.89 0.11
CA LYS A 366 12.57 19.38 -1.15
C LYS A 366 14.06 19.14 -1.02
N VAL A 367 14.54 18.11 -1.69
CA VAL A 367 15.95 17.87 -1.89
C VAL A 367 16.19 17.38 -3.31
N SER A 368 17.16 17.98 -3.99
CA SER A 368 17.72 17.48 -5.24
C SER A 368 19.10 16.92 -4.93
N LEU A 369 19.33 15.66 -5.33
CA LEU A 369 20.60 14.98 -5.09
C LEU A 369 21.50 15.07 -6.32
N LYS A 370 22.80 14.95 -6.12
CA LYS A 370 23.79 14.80 -7.19
C LYS A 370 23.99 13.32 -7.50
N ASN A 371 24.46 13.05 -8.71
CA ASN A 371 24.99 11.74 -9.07
C ASN A 371 26.08 11.30 -8.09
N LEU A 372 26.07 10.00 -7.75
CA LEU A 372 27.17 9.41 -7.00
C LEU A 372 28.50 9.60 -7.73
N PRO A 373 29.58 9.91 -6.99
CA PRO A 373 30.91 9.96 -7.56
C PRO A 373 31.30 8.61 -8.17
N LYS A 374 32.15 8.65 -9.21
CA LYS A 374 32.64 7.43 -9.88
C LYS A 374 33.44 6.55 -8.92
N ASP A 375 34.29 7.17 -8.12
CA ASP A 375 34.96 6.53 -7.00
C ASP A 375 34.08 6.67 -5.75
N LYS A 376 33.70 5.54 -5.17
CA LYS A 376 32.85 5.45 -3.97
C LYS A 376 33.63 5.03 -2.73
N SER A 377 34.94 4.77 -2.86
CA SER A 377 35.77 4.18 -1.81
C SER A 377 35.85 5.03 -0.54
N ASN A 378 35.69 6.35 -0.67
CA ASN A 378 35.74 7.31 0.43
C ASN A 378 34.36 7.81 0.88
N LEU A 379 33.26 7.37 0.26
CA LEU A 379 31.94 7.98 0.51
C LEU A 379 31.50 7.82 1.97
N SER A 380 31.85 6.69 2.61
CA SER A 380 31.56 6.39 4.01
C SER A 380 32.53 7.05 5.00
N SER A 381 33.63 7.65 4.54
CA SER A 381 34.63 8.31 5.39
C SER A 381 34.73 9.83 5.13
N MET A 382 33.85 10.39 4.30
CA MET A 382 33.77 11.83 4.08
C MET A 382 33.34 12.54 5.37
N LYS A 383 33.98 13.69 5.64
CA LYS A 383 33.47 14.64 6.63
C LYS A 383 32.09 15.14 6.20
N THR A 384 31.25 15.51 7.15
CA THR A 384 29.85 15.87 6.94
C THR A 384 29.70 17.00 5.90
N GLU A 385 30.57 18.01 5.94
CA GLU A 385 30.53 19.11 4.97
C GLU A 385 30.80 18.64 3.54
N ASP A 386 31.82 17.79 3.36
CA ASP A 386 32.21 17.24 2.07
C ASP A 386 31.12 16.30 1.53
N ALA A 387 30.50 15.50 2.40
CA ALA A 387 29.37 14.65 2.04
C ALA A 387 28.18 15.46 1.53
N ILE A 388 27.80 16.54 2.23
CA ILE A 388 26.72 17.45 1.79
C ILE A 388 27.05 18.03 0.41
N ARG A 389 28.26 18.58 0.23
CA ARG A 389 28.68 19.17 -1.05
C ARG A 389 28.72 18.15 -2.19
N THR A 390 29.06 16.91 -1.89
CA THR A 390 29.19 15.82 -2.87
C THR A 390 27.83 15.26 -3.29
N LEU A 391 26.89 15.11 -2.34
CA LEU A 391 25.65 14.37 -2.54
C LEU A 391 24.43 15.26 -2.76
N ILE A 392 24.43 16.50 -2.27
CA ILE A 392 23.26 17.38 -2.29
C ILE A 392 23.49 18.50 -3.31
N GLN A 393 22.59 18.62 -4.27
CA GLN A 393 22.58 19.71 -5.23
C GLN A 393 21.93 20.94 -4.60
N ASP A 394 20.70 20.76 -4.12
CA ASP A 394 19.93 21.78 -3.43
C ASP A 394 18.99 21.12 -2.41
N MET A 395 18.63 21.89 -1.39
CA MET A 395 17.66 21.49 -0.38
C MET A 395 16.89 22.70 0.11
N SER A 396 15.58 22.56 0.28
CA SER A 396 14.76 23.61 0.89
C SER A 396 13.82 23.03 1.94
N LEU A 397 13.64 23.78 3.03
CA LEU A 397 12.69 23.49 4.09
C LEU A 397 11.97 24.78 4.45
N ASN A 398 10.64 24.77 4.31
CA ASN A 398 9.77 25.85 4.71
C ASN A 398 8.76 25.33 5.73
N VAL A 399 8.81 25.86 6.94
CA VAL A 399 7.93 25.51 8.05
C VAL A 399 7.19 26.75 8.51
N THR A 400 5.88 26.61 8.76
CA THR A 400 5.04 27.64 9.36
C THR A 400 4.12 26.99 10.36
N LEU A 401 4.27 27.36 11.63
CA LEU A 401 3.51 26.81 12.75
C LEU A 401 2.80 27.95 13.49
N PRO A 402 1.51 28.21 13.25
CA PRO A 402 0.76 29.20 14.01
C PRO A 402 0.73 28.82 15.50
N LYS A 403 1.09 29.75 16.39
CA LYS A 403 1.09 29.49 17.84
C LYS A 403 -0.27 29.02 18.35
N PRO A 404 -1.41 29.64 17.98
CA PRO A 404 -2.73 29.21 18.45
C PRO A 404 -3.07 27.76 18.04
N MET A 405 -2.63 27.34 16.86
CA MET A 405 -2.80 25.98 16.37
C MET A 405 -2.01 24.98 17.23
N MET A 406 -0.72 25.26 17.48
CA MET A 406 0.13 24.40 18.30
C MET A 406 -0.35 24.33 19.74
N THR A 407 -0.75 25.46 20.33
CA THR A 407 -1.30 25.52 21.69
C THR A 407 -2.55 24.65 21.79
N GLU A 408 -3.51 24.77 20.87
CA GLU A 408 -4.72 23.94 20.86
C GLU A 408 -4.39 22.45 20.78
N PHE A 409 -3.49 22.06 19.88
CA PHE A 409 -3.08 20.66 19.75
C PHE A 409 -2.45 20.13 21.05
N ALA A 410 -1.56 20.92 21.65
CA ALA A 410 -0.87 20.59 22.89
C ALA A 410 -1.80 20.57 24.11
N THR A 411 -2.84 21.42 24.13
CA THR A 411 -3.91 21.41 25.13
C THR A 411 -4.76 20.15 24.99
N GLN A 412 -5.23 19.83 23.78
CA GLN A 412 -6.04 18.64 23.52
C GLN A 412 -5.30 17.36 23.92
N ALA A 413 -4.02 17.23 23.56
CA ALA A 413 -3.18 16.10 23.94
C ALA A 413 -3.05 15.95 25.47
N ARG A 414 -2.91 17.04 26.22
CA ARG A 414 -2.86 17.02 27.69
C ARG A 414 -4.21 16.65 28.31
N MET A 415 -5.31 17.17 27.76
CA MET A 415 -6.66 16.83 28.21
C MET A 415 -6.96 15.33 28.03
N MET A 416 -6.46 14.70 26.96
CA MET A 416 -6.58 13.25 26.80
C MET A 416 -5.89 12.45 27.91
N ASN A 417 -4.82 13.01 28.49
CA ASN A 417 -4.09 12.43 29.63
C ASN A 417 -4.75 12.77 30.98
N GLY A 418 -5.99 13.29 30.99
CA GLY A 418 -6.78 13.56 32.19
C GLY A 418 -6.50 14.92 32.85
N MET A 419 -5.73 15.81 32.21
CA MET A 419 -5.50 17.16 32.73
C MET A 419 -6.74 18.04 32.59
N ASP A 420 -7.03 18.85 33.61
CA ASP A 420 -8.07 19.88 33.53
C ASP A 420 -7.77 20.89 32.43
N LYS A 421 -8.82 21.39 31.76
CA LYS A 421 -8.71 22.27 30.60
C LYS A 421 -7.91 23.55 30.91
N ALA A 422 -8.19 24.24 32.01
CA ALA A 422 -7.53 25.51 32.31
C ALA A 422 -6.03 25.31 32.56
N LYS A 423 -5.66 24.22 33.24
CA LYS A 423 -4.27 23.83 33.45
C LYS A 423 -3.60 23.39 32.14
N ALA A 424 -4.31 22.64 31.30
CA ALA A 424 -3.79 22.20 30.01
C ALA A 424 -3.54 23.35 29.03
N GLU A 425 -4.38 24.39 29.05
CA GLU A 425 -4.18 25.63 28.28
C GLU A 425 -2.95 26.41 28.77
N ASP A 426 -2.81 26.62 30.08
CA ASP A 426 -1.66 27.31 30.67
C ASP A 426 -0.33 26.56 30.43
N ASP A 427 -0.30 25.25 30.66
CA ASP A 427 0.90 24.42 30.43
C ASP A 427 1.26 24.34 28.94
N ALA A 428 0.27 24.30 28.04
CA ALA A 428 0.52 24.33 26.60
C ALA A 428 1.08 25.68 26.16
N ALA A 429 0.52 26.80 26.64
CA ALA A 429 1.02 28.13 26.32
C ALA A 429 2.48 28.30 26.74
N LYS A 430 2.83 27.91 27.98
CA LYS A 430 4.22 27.94 28.48
C LYS A 430 5.16 27.09 27.64
N GLN A 431 4.73 25.90 27.22
CA GLN A 431 5.56 25.04 26.35
C GLN A 431 5.84 25.70 24.99
N ILE A 432 4.83 26.34 24.38
CA ILE A 432 5.00 27.02 23.09
C ILE A 432 5.88 28.26 23.23
N GLU A 433 5.76 29.02 24.32
CA GLU A 433 6.66 30.14 24.63
C GLU A 433 8.12 29.66 24.81
N GLN A 434 8.34 28.55 25.52
CA GLN A 434 9.67 27.95 25.65
C GLN A 434 10.21 27.51 24.30
N PHE A 435 9.41 26.83 23.49
CA PHE A 435 9.80 26.40 22.15
C PHE A 435 10.18 27.59 21.25
N GLU A 436 9.42 28.68 21.30
CA GLU A 436 9.75 29.94 20.62
C GLU A 436 11.07 30.53 21.12
N GLN A 437 11.26 30.64 22.44
CA GLN A 437 12.47 31.19 23.04
C GLN A 437 13.71 30.38 22.66
N PHE A 438 13.65 29.05 22.73
CA PHE A 438 14.75 28.18 22.30
C PHE A 438 15.01 28.30 20.80
N GLY A 439 13.95 28.30 19.98
CA GLY A 439 14.08 28.47 18.54
C GLY A 439 14.76 29.79 18.15
N GLN A 440 14.46 30.88 18.85
CA GLN A 440 15.12 32.18 18.67
C GLN A 440 16.55 32.20 19.22
N LEU A 441 16.77 31.61 20.41
CA LEU A 441 18.09 31.52 21.05
C LEU A 441 19.10 30.81 20.16
N PHE A 442 18.70 29.68 19.57
CA PHE A 442 19.52 28.93 18.62
C PHE A 442 19.45 29.48 17.18
N LYS A 443 18.72 30.58 16.96
CA LYS A 443 18.51 31.23 15.65
C LYS A 443 17.90 30.31 14.56
N ILE A 444 17.26 29.21 14.97
CA ILE A 444 16.63 28.22 14.09
C ILE A 444 15.28 28.73 13.58
N THR A 445 14.55 29.48 14.39
CA THR A 445 13.20 29.95 14.05
C THR A 445 13.12 31.46 14.00
N THR A 446 12.22 31.97 13.16
CA THR A 446 11.73 33.35 13.20
C THR A 446 10.28 33.37 13.67
N VAL A 447 9.84 34.52 14.15
CA VAL A 447 8.45 34.75 14.53
C VAL A 447 7.93 35.91 13.71
N ASP A 448 6.93 35.64 12.87
CA ASP A 448 6.20 36.66 12.12
C ASP A 448 4.74 36.65 12.55
N LYS A 449 4.27 37.81 13.03
CA LYS A 449 2.95 38.06 13.63
C LYS A 449 2.64 37.12 14.81
N ASP A 450 2.28 35.87 14.52
CA ASP A 450 1.87 34.85 15.49
C ASP A 450 2.19 33.42 15.02
N ALA A 451 3.20 33.27 14.15
CA ALA A 451 3.64 31.97 13.66
C ALA A 451 5.15 31.80 13.82
N ILE A 452 5.54 30.64 14.33
CA ILE A 452 6.94 30.19 14.38
C ILE A 452 7.28 29.61 13.01
N SER A 453 8.32 30.16 12.37
CA SER A 453 8.68 29.82 11.00
C SER A 453 10.14 29.42 10.86
N ILE A 454 10.40 28.48 9.95
CA ILE A 454 11.75 28.11 9.50
C ILE A 454 11.79 28.28 7.99
N LYS A 455 12.77 29.04 7.48
CA LYS A 455 13.06 29.12 6.05
C LYS A 455 14.52 28.74 5.85
N PHE A 456 14.75 27.56 5.29
CA PHE A 456 16.08 27.06 4.99
C PHE A 456 16.19 26.77 3.51
N ASN A 457 17.28 27.21 2.90
CA ASN A 457 17.65 26.86 1.55
C ASN A 457 19.16 26.62 1.47
N TYR A 458 19.57 25.49 0.90
CA TYR A 458 20.94 25.18 0.54
C TYR A 458 21.05 25.04 -0.96
N ALA A 459 22.03 25.73 -1.56
CA ALA A 459 22.41 25.55 -2.96
C ALA A 459 23.85 26.03 -3.17
N ASP A 460 24.59 25.33 -4.03
CA ASP A 460 25.92 25.76 -4.48
C ASP A 460 26.89 26.14 -3.34
N GLY A 461 26.86 25.36 -2.25
CA GLY A 461 27.75 25.56 -1.10
C GLY A 461 27.37 26.73 -0.19
N ASN A 462 26.23 27.36 -0.41
CA ASN A 462 25.69 28.46 0.38
C ASN A 462 24.38 28.03 1.06
N VAL A 463 24.16 28.54 2.27
CA VAL A 463 22.95 28.36 3.05
C VAL A 463 22.28 29.73 3.22
N GLU A 464 20.98 29.79 2.99
CA GLU A 464 20.11 30.86 3.41
C GLU A 464 19.22 30.33 4.54
N MET A 465 19.48 30.79 5.76
CA MET A 465 18.72 30.42 6.95
C MET A 465 17.99 31.65 7.47
N ASN A 466 16.66 31.60 7.46
CA ASN A 466 15.77 32.66 7.90
C ASN A 466 16.10 34.05 7.28
N GLY A 467 16.49 34.07 6.00
CA GLY A 467 16.87 35.27 5.24
C GLY A 467 18.34 35.70 5.38
N LYS A 468 19.12 35.06 6.26
CA LYS A 468 20.57 35.29 6.39
C LYS A 468 21.33 34.31 5.49
N LYS A 469 22.08 34.84 4.53
CA LYS A 469 22.95 34.06 3.64
C LYS A 469 24.34 33.88 4.25
N MET A 470 24.89 32.67 4.19
CA MET A 470 26.23 32.33 4.65
C MET A 470 26.79 31.12 3.90
N PRO A 471 28.13 30.95 3.81
CA PRO A 471 28.72 29.71 3.32
C PRO A 471 28.36 28.50 4.21
N LEU A 472 28.28 27.30 3.62
CA LEU A 472 27.95 26.07 4.35
C LEU A 472 28.85 25.83 5.58
N HIS A 473 30.16 26.03 5.44
CA HIS A 473 31.11 25.89 6.54
C HIS A 473 30.74 26.79 7.74
N GLN A 474 30.42 28.06 7.46
CA GLN A 474 30.01 29.01 8.48
C GLN A 474 28.70 28.60 9.13
N PHE A 475 27.73 28.11 8.35
CA PHE A 475 26.48 27.57 8.88
C PHE A 475 26.76 26.38 9.82
N MET A 476 27.56 25.41 9.39
CA MET A 476 27.85 24.24 10.22
C MET A 476 28.55 24.62 11.53
N SER A 477 29.45 25.60 11.50
CA SER A 477 30.07 26.14 12.71
C SER A 477 29.08 26.90 13.61
N GLU A 478 28.24 27.80 13.04
CA GLU A 478 27.28 28.60 13.82
C GLU A 478 26.21 27.74 14.51
N TYR A 479 25.91 26.56 13.97
CA TYR A 479 24.90 25.64 14.49
C TYR A 479 25.48 24.35 15.12
N ASN A 480 26.79 24.28 15.37
CA ASN A 480 27.47 23.12 15.95
C ASN A 480 27.20 21.79 15.21
N LEU A 481 27.17 21.84 13.88
CA LEU A 481 26.99 20.69 12.98
C LEU A 481 28.30 20.22 12.34
N ALA A 482 29.41 20.87 12.63
CA ALA A 482 30.74 20.45 12.17
C ALA A 482 31.17 19.18 12.90
N ASP A 483 31.86 18.27 12.19
CA ASP A 483 32.47 17.11 12.83
C ASP A 483 33.49 17.58 13.88
N PRO A 484 33.59 16.91 15.04
CA PRO A 484 34.63 17.23 16.01
C PRO A 484 36.00 17.14 15.33
N SER A 485 36.84 18.14 15.54
CA SER A 485 38.21 18.13 15.03
C SER A 485 38.95 16.91 15.56
N ASP A 486 39.74 16.25 14.69
CA ASP A 486 40.60 15.12 15.06
C ASP A 486 41.63 15.47 16.17
N ASP A 487 41.74 16.76 16.54
CA ASP A 487 42.61 17.30 17.60
C ASP A 487 41.94 17.43 18.99
N GLU A 488 40.63 17.21 19.12
CA GLU A 488 39.97 17.15 20.44
C GLU A 488 39.95 15.71 20.96
N ALA A 489 41.11 15.24 21.42
CA ALA A 489 41.14 14.17 22.42
C ALA A 489 40.44 14.70 23.68
N THR A 490 39.14 14.39 23.82
CA THR A 490 38.41 14.54 25.08
C THR A 490 39.24 13.97 26.23
N PRO A 491 39.57 14.74 27.28
CA PRO A 491 40.16 14.16 28.48
C PRO A 491 39.16 13.17 29.05
N GLU A 492 39.59 11.94 29.33
CA GLU A 492 38.82 10.97 30.10
C GLU A 492 38.30 11.65 31.38
N GLN A 493 36.98 11.87 31.45
CA GLN A 493 36.33 12.13 32.73
C GLN A 493 36.37 10.82 33.52
N ILE A 494 37.40 10.70 34.36
CA ILE A 494 37.43 9.71 35.43
C ILE A 494 36.26 10.03 36.37
N MET A 495 35.19 9.24 36.29
CA MET A 495 34.16 9.22 37.31
C MET A 495 34.77 8.68 38.61
N PRO A 496 34.55 9.33 39.77
CA PRO A 496 35.01 8.78 41.04
C PRO A 496 34.24 7.50 41.39
N GLU A 497 34.98 6.47 41.79
CA GLU A 497 34.45 5.22 42.34
C GLU A 497 33.47 5.50 43.47
N SER A 498 32.23 5.04 43.36
CA SER A 498 31.30 5.00 44.47
C SER A 498 31.55 3.73 45.30
N ASP A 499 31.86 3.96 46.56
CA ASP A 499 32.16 2.99 47.61
C ASP A 499 31.20 1.80 47.70
N THR A 500 31.82 0.68 48.04
CA THR A 500 31.21 -0.63 48.31
C THR A 500 30.54 -0.65 49.70
N HIS A 501 29.28 -1.12 49.77
CA HIS A 501 28.77 -1.73 51.01
C HIS A 501 27.76 -2.86 50.76
N ASN A 502 28.33 -4.07 50.73
CA ASN A 502 27.98 -5.26 51.53
C ASN A 502 26.50 -5.61 51.77
N SER A 503 26.06 -6.75 51.20
CA SER A 503 24.97 -7.56 51.76
C SER A 503 25.19 -9.04 51.44
N LYS A 504 25.47 -9.77 52.53
CA LYS A 504 25.86 -11.18 52.66
C LYS A 504 24.99 -12.19 51.88
N LYS A 505 25.70 -13.20 51.33
CA LYS A 505 25.19 -14.54 51.00
C LYS A 505 24.56 -15.22 52.22
N VAL A 506 23.38 -15.81 52.04
CA VAL A 506 22.93 -16.99 52.78
C VAL A 506 22.45 -18.03 51.76
N GLN A 507 22.96 -19.24 51.94
CA GLN A 507 22.80 -20.45 51.14
C GLN A 507 21.75 -21.33 51.81
N ILE A 508 20.74 -21.84 51.09
CA ILE A 508 19.98 -23.03 51.51
C ILE A 508 19.60 -23.87 50.28
N GLU A 509 19.94 -25.16 50.37
CA GLU A 509 19.65 -26.29 49.48
C GLU A 509 18.15 -26.64 49.45
N GLY A 510 17.69 -27.32 48.38
CA GLY A 510 16.35 -27.91 48.39
C GLY A 510 15.85 -28.44 47.05
N THR A 511 16.37 -29.58 46.62
CA THR A 511 15.78 -30.49 45.61
C THR A 511 14.36 -30.92 45.95
N VAL A 512 13.40 -30.78 45.01
CA VAL A 512 12.33 -31.77 44.74
C VAL A 512 11.92 -31.72 43.25
N LYS A 513 11.77 -32.92 42.66
CA LYS A 513 11.41 -33.25 41.26
C LYS A 513 9.88 -33.12 40.97
N PRO A 514 9.44 -33.25 39.69
CA PRO A 514 8.08 -32.93 39.24
C PRO A 514 7.12 -34.13 39.22
N ALA A 515 5.82 -33.84 39.27
CA ALA A 515 4.67 -34.62 38.79
C ALA A 515 3.47 -33.63 38.78
N GLN A 516 2.51 -33.61 37.86
CA GLN A 516 2.06 -34.57 36.87
C GLN A 516 1.32 -33.81 35.75
#